data_AF-A0A930RX95-F1
#
_entry.id   AF-A0A930RX95-F1
#
_cell.length_a   1.000
_cell.length_b   1.000
_cell.length_c   1.000
_cell.angle_alpha   90.00
_cell.angle_beta   90.00
_cell.angle_gamma   90.00
#
_symmetry.space_group_name_H-M   'P 1'
#
loop_
_entity.id
_entity.type
_entity.pdbx_description
1 polymer ?
#
loop_
_entity_poly.entity_id
_entity_poly.type
_entity_poly.pdbx_seq_one_letter_code
_entity_poly.pdbx_strand_id
1 'polypeptide(L)'
;MKKKTRIFLGILSVMVVLLVAAYLLIPTKNSSTVSNFILQRRFLKLLVMVIVSCAIPISTISFQTVVQNRFLTPGVLGIESLFVFIQSGLYYFESLVGVKVEQSVIIYSVTIAIQIGLLLLLMNASKGMMLSNFKVLLLLTMAFSMLL
;
A
#
# COMPACT_ATOMS: atom_id res chain seq x y z
N MET A 1 -17.55 8.45 25.41
CA MET A 1 -17.80 8.07 24.00
C MET A 1 -19.30 7.89 23.77
N LYS A 2 -19.90 8.59 22.80
CA LYS A 2 -21.37 8.61 22.58
C LYS A 2 -21.89 7.18 22.32
N LYS A 3 -23.01 6.78 22.94
CA LYS A 3 -23.63 5.44 22.82
C LYS A 3 -23.75 4.99 21.34
N LYS A 4 -24.07 5.93 20.44
CA LYS A 4 -24.16 5.71 18.99
C LYS A 4 -22.83 5.26 18.35
N THR A 5 -21.69 5.81 18.78
CA THR A 5 -20.36 5.45 18.23
C THR A 5 -19.97 4.02 18.57
N ARG A 6 -20.26 3.56 19.80
CA ARG A 6 -19.97 2.16 20.20
C ARG A 6 -20.80 1.15 19.41
N ILE A 7 -22.07 1.46 19.15
CA ILE A 7 -22.96 0.61 18.35
C ILE A 7 -22.46 0.53 16.90
N PHE A 8 -22.06 1.67 16.31
CA PHE A 8 -21.52 1.70 14.95
C PHE A 8 -20.22 0.89 14.81
N LEU A 9 -19.33 0.99 15.80
CA LEU A 9 -18.08 0.23 15.83
C LEU A 9 -18.33 -1.28 15.98
N GLY A 10 -19.33 -1.66 16.77
CA GLY A 10 -19.76 -3.05 16.91
C GLY A 10 -20.31 -3.63 15.59
N ILE A 11 -21.16 -2.87 14.89
CA ILE A 11 -21.69 -3.29 13.57
C ILE A 11 -20.56 -3.48 12.56
N LEU A 12 -19.61 -2.54 12.50
CA LEU A 12 -18.47 -2.62 11.60
C LEU A 12 -17.60 -3.85 11.89
N SER A 13 -17.33 -4.13 13.17
CA SER A 13 -16.58 -5.31 13.59
C SER A 13 -17.27 -6.61 13.17
N VAL A 14 -18.59 -6.71 13.35
CA VAL A 14 -19.38 -7.87 12.93
C VAL A 14 -19.33 -8.05 11.41
N MET A 15 -19.46 -6.98 10.63
CA MET A 15 -19.33 -7.06 9.17
C MET A 15 -17.96 -7.56 8.72
N VAL A 16 -16.88 -7.11 9.36
CA VAL A 16 -15.51 -7.57 9.04
C VAL A 16 -15.37 -9.07 9.31
N VAL A 17 -15.84 -9.55 10.46
CA VAL A 17 -15.79 -10.99 10.78
C VAL A 17 -16.58 -11.80 9.75
N LEU A 18 -17.75 -11.32 9.34
CA LEU A 18 -18.57 -11.97 8.33
C LEU A 18 -17.89 -12.02 6.95
N LEU A 19 -17.22 -10.93 6.55
CA LEU A 19 -16.45 -10.89 5.30
C LEU A 19 -15.23 -11.82 5.33
N VAL A 20 -14.52 -11.90 6.44
CA VAL A 20 -13.38 -12.81 6.62
C VAL A 20 -13.85 -14.27 6.58
N ALA A 21 -14.96 -14.58 7.25
CA ALA A 21 -15.57 -15.90 7.20
C ALA A 21 -15.98 -16.27 5.77
N ALA A 22 -16.65 -15.35 5.06
CA ALA A 22 -16.99 -15.56 3.64
C ALA A 22 -15.74 -15.77 2.78
N TYR A 23 -14.69 -14.97 2.94
CA TYR A 23 -13.43 -15.12 2.21
C TYR A 23 -12.75 -16.47 2.45
N LEU A 24 -12.86 -17.04 3.65
CA LEU A 24 -12.30 -18.34 4.00
C LEU A 24 -13.16 -19.51 3.52
N LEU A 25 -14.50 -19.38 3.59
CA LEU A 25 -15.46 -20.46 3.36
C LEU A 25 -15.93 -20.57 1.90
N ILE A 26 -15.83 -19.50 1.09
CA ILE A 26 -16.27 -19.56 -0.31
C ILE A 26 -15.37 -20.52 -1.10
N PRO A 27 -15.93 -21.64 -1.62
CA PRO A 27 -15.19 -22.59 -2.42
C PRO A 27 -14.76 -21.96 -3.75
N THR A 28 -13.55 -22.31 -4.19
CA THR A 28 -13.06 -21.87 -5.50
C THR A 28 -13.78 -22.60 -6.63
N LYS A 29 -13.97 -21.93 -7.77
CA LYS A 29 -14.68 -22.42 -8.96
C LYS A 29 -14.15 -23.75 -9.52
N ASN A 30 -12.96 -24.19 -9.09
CA ASN A 30 -12.25 -25.36 -9.62
C ASN A 30 -12.03 -26.50 -8.59
N SER A 31 -12.61 -26.43 -7.40
CA SER A 31 -12.48 -27.50 -6.40
C SER A 31 -13.68 -27.54 -5.46
N SER A 32 -14.35 -28.69 -5.39
CA SER A 32 -15.53 -28.96 -4.55
C SER A 32 -15.22 -29.05 -3.05
N THR A 33 -13.94 -28.97 -2.66
CA THR A 33 -13.48 -29.09 -1.28
C THR A 33 -12.47 -27.99 -0.96
N VAL A 34 -12.62 -27.35 0.22
CA VAL A 34 -11.66 -26.36 0.72
C VAL A 34 -10.37 -27.09 1.09
N SER A 35 -9.43 -27.18 0.15
CA SER A 35 -8.11 -27.77 0.42
C SER A 35 -7.34 -26.92 1.42
N ASN A 36 -6.73 -27.56 2.44
CA ASN A 36 -5.93 -26.90 3.48
C ASN A 36 -4.85 -25.96 2.91
N PHE A 37 -4.30 -26.28 1.73
CA PHE A 37 -3.30 -25.46 1.05
C PHE A 37 -3.83 -24.07 0.62
N ILE A 38 -5.06 -24.02 0.13
CA ILE A 38 -5.71 -22.76 -0.29
C ILE A 38 -6.04 -21.92 0.94
N LEU A 39 -6.50 -22.58 2.01
CA LEU A 39 -6.85 -21.93 3.27
C LEU A 39 -5.63 -21.29 3.94
N GLN A 40 -4.48 -21.98 3.99
CA GLN A 40 -3.24 -21.44 4.54
C GLN A 40 -2.75 -20.19 3.78
N ARG A 41 -2.83 -20.19 2.45
CA ARG A 41 -2.48 -19.02 1.63
C ARG A 41 -3.43 -17.83 1.86
N ARG A 42 -4.73 -18.09 2.00
CA ARG A 42 -5.73 -17.04 2.31
C ARG A 42 -5.49 -16.43 3.69
N PHE A 43 -5.18 -17.26 4.69
CA PHE A 43 -4.85 -16.78 6.03
C PHE A 43 -3.60 -15.90 6.03
N LEU A 44 -2.54 -16.30 5.30
CA LEU A 44 -1.32 -15.50 5.19
C LEU A 44 -1.61 -14.12 4.56
N LYS A 45 -2.43 -14.08 3.50
CA LYS A 45 -2.86 -12.79 2.89
C LYS A 45 -3.62 -11.90 3.87
N LEU A 46 -4.53 -12.47 4.66
CA LEU A 46 -5.27 -11.72 5.69
C LEU A 46 -4.34 -11.15 6.75
N LEU A 47 -3.35 -11.93 7.20
CA LEU A 47 -2.36 -11.49 8.18
C LEU A 47 -1.56 -10.29 7.64
N VAL A 48 -1.12 -10.36 6.38
CA VAL A 48 -0.45 -9.22 5.71
C VAL A 48 -1.36 -7.99 5.65
N MET A 49 -2.63 -8.14 5.28
CA MET A 49 -3.58 -7.01 5.23
C MET A 49 -3.75 -6.33 6.59
N VAL A 50 -3.81 -7.10 7.68
CA VAL A 50 -3.93 -6.54 9.04
C VAL A 50 -2.69 -5.73 9.41
N ILE A 51 -1.50 -6.27 9.13
CA ILE A 51 -0.23 -5.57 9.40
C ILE A 51 -0.18 -4.25 8.62
N VAL A 52 -0.45 -4.30 7.31
CA VAL A 52 -0.42 -3.13 6.43
C VAL A 52 -1.47 -2.09 6.85
N SER A 53 -2.67 -2.53 7.21
CA SER A 53 -3.75 -1.65 7.70
C SER A 53 -3.39 -0.91 8.98
N CYS A 54 -2.53 -1.48 9.84
CA CYS A 54 -2.02 -0.78 11.02
C CYS A 54 -0.87 0.17 10.66
N ALA A 55 -0.01 -0.19 9.71
CA ALA A 55 1.16 0.61 9.33
C ALA A 55 0.80 1.91 8.60
N ILE A 56 -0.15 1.87 7.67
CA ILE A 56 -0.58 3.04 6.85
C ILE A 56 -1.04 4.23 7.72
N PRO A 57 -1.96 4.08 8.69
CA PRO A 57 -2.39 5.20 9.52
C PRO A 57 -1.27 5.73 10.41
N ILE A 58 -0.38 4.88 10.92
CA ILE A 58 0.79 5.31 11.71
C ILE A 58 1.69 6.23 10.87
N SER A 59 2.00 5.82 9.64
CA SER A 59 2.79 6.63 8.70
C SER A 59 2.09 7.96 8.37
N THR A 60 0.79 7.91 8.11
CA THR A 60 0.00 9.09 7.73
C THR A 60 -0.06 10.11 8.87
N ILE A 61 -0.36 9.67 10.09
CA ILE A 61 -0.45 10.57 11.26
C ILE A 61 0.92 11.15 11.59
N SER A 62 1.99 10.34 11.56
CA SER A 62 3.35 10.82 11.79
C SER A 62 3.80 11.83 10.73
N PHE A 63 3.32 11.72 9.49
CA PHE A 63 3.63 12.69 8.45
C PHE A 63 2.83 13.98 8.63
N GLN A 64 1.53 13.85 8.90
CA GLN A 64 0.65 14.99 9.17
C GLN A 64 1.10 15.81 10.39
N THR A 65 1.69 15.17 11.41
CA THR A 65 2.25 15.88 12.58
C THR A 65 3.52 16.67 12.24
N VAL A 66 4.41 16.12 11.42
CA VAL A 66 5.65 16.79 11.00
C VAL A 66 5.36 17.99 10.09
N VAL A 67 4.43 17.85 9.14
CA VAL A 67 4.10 18.93 8.18
C VAL A 67 3.02 19.87 8.72
N GLN A 68 2.47 19.60 9.90
CA GLN A 68 1.40 20.36 10.55
C GLN A 68 0.18 20.63 9.63
N ASN A 69 -0.08 19.73 8.68
CA ASN A 69 -1.16 19.87 7.72
C ASN A 69 -1.84 18.53 7.48
N ARG A 70 -3.13 18.49 7.82
CA ARG A 70 -3.99 17.30 7.73
C ARG A 70 -4.30 16.84 6.30
N PHE A 71 -4.09 17.71 5.31
CA PHE A 71 -4.35 17.38 3.90
C PHE A 71 -3.18 16.63 3.26
N LEU A 72 -1.97 16.81 3.81
CA LEU A 72 -0.77 16.19 3.31
C LEU A 72 -0.65 14.78 3.87
N THR A 73 -0.92 13.82 3.01
CA THR A 73 -0.51 12.43 3.20
C THR A 73 0.70 12.16 2.31
N PRO A 74 1.54 11.17 2.64
CA PRO A 74 2.61 10.74 1.74
C PRO A 74 2.08 10.40 0.33
N GLY A 75 0.88 9.81 0.21
CA GLY A 75 0.23 9.55 -1.07
C GLY A 75 -0.08 10.81 -1.89
N VAL A 76 -0.57 11.88 -1.27
CA VAL A 76 -0.87 13.16 -1.97
C VAL A 76 0.40 13.83 -2.51
N LEU A 77 1.56 13.56 -1.91
CA LEU A 77 2.86 14.01 -2.43
C LEU A 77 3.37 13.19 -3.63
N GLY A 78 2.59 12.22 -4.12
CA GLY A 78 2.96 11.38 -5.26
C GLY A 78 3.94 10.25 -4.92
N ILE A 79 4.22 9.99 -3.64
CA ILE A 79 5.09 8.87 -3.23
C ILE A 79 4.48 7.52 -3.63
N GLU A 80 3.16 7.39 -3.51
CA GLU A 80 2.43 6.17 -3.89
C GLU A 80 2.41 5.95 -5.41
N SER A 81 2.25 7.00 -6.21
CA SER A 81 2.29 6.89 -7.68
C SER A 81 3.70 6.60 -8.18
N LEU A 82 4.73 7.22 -7.60
CA LEU A 82 6.13 6.89 -7.92
C LEU A 82 6.45 5.43 -7.62
N PHE A 83 5.94 4.89 -6.51
CA PHE A 83 6.09 3.47 -6.20
C PHE A 83 5.49 2.59 -7.30
N VAL A 84 4.26 2.89 -7.72
CA VAL A 84 3.59 2.14 -8.81
C VAL A 84 4.36 2.27 -10.13
N PHE A 85 4.87 3.45 -10.47
CA PHE A 85 5.66 3.67 -11.69
C PHE A 85 6.90 2.80 -11.77
N ILE A 86 7.67 2.79 -10.68
CA ILE A 86 8.91 2.02 -10.59
C ILE A 86 8.58 0.54 -10.67
N GLN A 87 7.54 0.10 -9.97
CA GLN A 87 7.11 -1.30 -9.95
C GLN A 87 6.65 -1.75 -11.34
N SER A 88 5.82 -0.97 -12.03
CA SER A 88 5.35 -1.29 -13.38
C SER A 88 6.49 -1.26 -14.40
N GLY A 89 7.41 -0.32 -14.26
CA GLY A 89 8.62 -0.24 -15.09
C GLY A 89 9.50 -1.47 -14.91
N LEU A 90 9.79 -1.86 -13.66
CA LEU A 90 10.56 -3.06 -13.34
C LEU A 90 9.90 -4.30 -13.95
N TYR A 91 8.59 -4.51 -13.75
CA TYR A 91 7.88 -5.64 -14.35
C TYR A 91 7.88 -5.63 -15.88
N TYR A 92 7.80 -4.45 -16.50
CA TYR A 92 7.87 -4.30 -17.95
C TYR A 92 9.26 -4.69 -18.49
N PHE A 93 10.34 -4.22 -17.87
CA PHE A 93 11.70 -4.60 -18.24
C PHE A 93 12.00 -6.08 -17.96
N GLU A 94 11.51 -6.62 -16.85
CA GLU A 94 11.59 -8.06 -16.55
C GLU A 94 10.91 -8.90 -17.65
N SER A 95 9.72 -8.47 -18.09
CA SER A 95 9.00 -9.13 -19.19
C SER A 95 9.75 -9.06 -20.53
N LEU A 96 10.50 -8.00 -20.80
CA LEU A 96 11.28 -7.82 -22.02
C LEU A 96 12.55 -8.69 -22.07
N VAL A 97 13.23 -8.84 -20.93
CA VAL A 97 14.48 -9.64 -20.85
C VAL A 97 14.18 -11.14 -20.73
N GLY A 98 12.92 -11.54 -20.52
CA GLY A 98 12.50 -12.94 -20.44
C GLY A 98 12.95 -13.65 -19.17
N VAL A 99 13.43 -12.90 -18.18
CA VAL A 99 13.77 -13.44 -16.86
C VAL A 99 12.47 -13.67 -16.11
N LYS A 100 12.06 -14.93 -15.96
CA LYS A 100 10.96 -15.30 -15.06
C LYS A 100 11.45 -15.18 -13.62
N VAL A 101 11.33 -13.99 -13.05
CA VAL A 101 11.61 -13.65 -11.65
C VAL A 101 10.56 -14.25 -10.69
N GLU A 102 9.82 -15.28 -11.09
CA GLU A 102 8.63 -15.70 -10.34
C GLU A 102 8.93 -16.39 -8.99
N GLN A 103 10.18 -16.49 -8.51
CA GLN A 103 10.46 -17.21 -7.26
C GLN A 103 11.73 -16.87 -6.48
N SER A 104 12.56 -15.91 -6.91
CA SER A 104 13.79 -15.62 -6.17
C SER A 104 13.59 -14.47 -5.17
N VAL A 105 13.60 -14.82 -3.88
CA VAL A 105 13.58 -13.88 -2.73
C VAL A 105 14.62 -12.77 -2.88
N ILE A 106 15.74 -13.08 -3.54
CA ILE A 106 16.85 -12.15 -3.75
C ILE A 106 16.45 -11.00 -4.67
N ILE A 107 15.79 -11.29 -5.80
CA ILE A 107 15.40 -10.25 -6.77
C ILE A 107 14.29 -9.38 -6.18
N TYR A 108 13.37 -9.98 -5.43
CA TYR A 108 12.34 -9.23 -4.70
C TYR A 108 12.92 -8.34 -3.59
N SER A 109 13.98 -8.80 -2.91
CA SER A 109 14.66 -7.99 -1.89
C SER A 109 15.43 -6.82 -2.51
N VAL A 110 16.09 -7.05 -3.66
CA VAL A 110 16.82 -6.02 -4.39
C VAL A 110 15.87 -4.95 -4.94
N THR A 111 14.74 -5.35 -5.52
CA THR A 111 13.73 -4.40 -6.01
C THR A 111 13.15 -3.54 -4.89
N ILE A 112 12.83 -4.13 -3.73
CA ILE A 112 12.42 -3.39 -2.53
C ILE A 112 13.52 -2.41 -2.08
N ALA A 113 14.79 -2.83 -2.06
CA ALA A 113 15.90 -1.97 -1.66
C ALA A 113 16.06 -0.76 -2.60
N ILE A 114 15.94 -0.99 -3.92
CA ILE A 114 15.98 0.07 -4.94
C ILE A 114 14.81 1.04 -4.73
N GLN A 115 13.61 0.54 -4.48
CA GLN A 115 12.44 1.38 -4.23
C GLN A 115 12.61 2.25 -2.98
N ILE A 116 13.07 1.67 -1.87
CA ILE A 116 13.35 2.43 -0.64
C ILE A 116 14.42 3.50 -0.89
N GLY A 117 15.51 3.14 -1.59
CA GLY A 117 16.58 4.06 -1.93
C GLY A 117 16.10 5.25 -2.77
N LEU A 118 15.31 4.99 -3.81
CA LEU A 118 14.77 6.03 -4.68
C LEU A 118 13.79 6.94 -3.93
N LEU A 119 12.95 6.37 -3.05
CA LEU A 119 12.02 7.13 -2.22
C LEU A 119 12.76 8.06 -1.24
N LEU A 120 13.83 7.59 -0.60
CA LEU A 120 14.65 8.42 0.29
C LEU A 120 15.35 9.55 -0.47
N LEU A 121 15.86 9.28 -1.67
CA LEU A 121 16.47 10.29 -2.54
C LEU A 121 15.44 11.36 -2.93
N LEU A 122 14.23 10.94 -3.29
CA LEU A 122 13.15 11.86 -3.66
C LEU A 122 12.65 12.67 -2.45
N MET A 123 12.53 12.06 -1.28
CA MET A 123 12.23 12.77 -0.04
C MET A 123 13.30 13.83 0.26
N ASN A 124 14.59 13.50 0.09
CA ASN A 124 15.66 14.47 0.30
C ASN A 124 15.63 15.62 -0.71
N ALA A 125 15.37 15.34 -1.98
CA ALA A 125 15.21 16.37 -3.01
C ALA A 125 13.98 17.26 -2.76
N SER A 126 12.86 16.68 -2.33
CA SER A 126 11.61 17.40 -2.06
C SER A 126 11.66 18.29 -0.80
N LYS A 127 12.50 17.96 0.19
CA LYS A 127 12.71 18.80 1.39
C LYS A 127 13.14 20.22 1.03
N GLY A 128 13.94 20.40 -0.03
CA GLY A 128 14.35 21.73 -0.51
C GLY A 128 13.20 22.55 -1.13
N MET A 129 12.20 21.88 -1.74
CA MET A 129 11.06 22.52 -2.41
C MET A 129 9.84 22.74 -1.51
N MET A 130 9.75 22.01 -0.39
CA MET A 130 8.67 22.14 0.61
C MET A 130 8.60 23.53 1.27
N LEU A 131 9.70 24.29 1.28
CA LEU A 131 9.80 25.57 1.99
C LEU A 131 9.51 26.83 1.14
N SER A 132 9.68 26.80 -0.20
CA SER A 132 9.53 28.02 -1.01
C SER A 132 8.23 28.09 -1.84
N ASN A 133 7.72 26.98 -2.37
CA ASN A 133 6.57 26.98 -3.29
C ASN A 133 5.63 25.78 -3.09
N PHE A 134 5.09 25.67 -1.87
CA PHE A 134 4.23 24.58 -1.43
C PHE A 134 3.07 24.24 -2.41
N LYS A 135 2.43 25.25 -3.01
CA LYS A 135 1.34 25.06 -3.98
C LYS A 135 1.82 24.44 -5.30
N VAL A 136 3.01 24.79 -5.76
CA VAL A 136 3.59 24.26 -7.02
C VAL A 136 4.00 22.81 -6.84
N LEU A 137 4.57 22.46 -5.68
CA LEU A 137 4.90 21.08 -5.33
C LEU A 137 3.65 20.19 -5.33
N LEU A 138 2.55 20.68 -4.77
CA LEU A 138 1.29 19.95 -4.70
C LEU A 138 0.64 19.78 -6.08
N LEU A 139 0.67 20.80 -6.93
CA LEU A 139 0.22 20.71 -8.33
C LEU A 139 1.07 19.74 -9.16
N LEU A 140 2.40 19.78 -9.02
CA LEU A 140 3.33 18.91 -9.74
C LEU A 140 3.14 17.44 -9.36
N THR A 141 2.98 17.17 -8.07
CA THR A 141 2.80 15.80 -7.55
C THR A 141 1.42 15.23 -7.90
N MET A 142 0.36 16.05 -7.89
CA MET A 142 -0.96 15.65 -8.40
C MET A 142 -0.95 15.38 -9.90
N ALA A 143 -0.30 16.23 -10.70
CA ALA A 143 -0.18 16.01 -12.13
C ALA A 143 0.60 14.73 -12.44
N PHE A 144 1.69 14.47 -11.72
CA PHE A 144 2.48 13.24 -11.85
C PHE A 144 1.67 12.00 -11.43
N SER A 145 0.86 12.11 -10.37
CA SER A 145 -0.03 11.02 -9.95
C SER A 145 -1.16 10.73 -10.93
N MET A 146 -1.61 11.72 -11.71
CA MET A 146 -2.70 11.56 -12.69
C MET A 146 -2.20 11.01 -14.03
N LEU A 147 -0.92 11.22 -14.34
CA LEU A 147 -0.25 10.72 -15.54
C LEU A 147 0.05 9.21 -15.51
N LEU A 148 -0.09 8.59 -14.34
CA LEU A 148 0.26 7.20 -14.08
C LEU A 148 -0.98 6.35 -13.83
#